data_AF-A0A1H4B6V8-F1
#
_entry.id   AF-A0A1H4B6V8-F1
#
_cell.length_a   1.000
_cell.length_b   1.000
_cell.length_c   1.000
_cell.angle_alpha   90.00
_cell.angle_beta   90.00
_cell.angle_gamma   90.00
#
_symmetry.space_group_name_H-M   'P 1'
#
loop_
_entity.id
_entity.type
_entity.pdbx_description
1 polymer ?
#
loop_
_entity_poly.entity_id
_entity_poly.type
_entity_poly.pdbx_seq_one_letter_code
_entity_poly.pdbx_strand_id
1 'polypeptide(L)'
;MSLKVKAKEQLIKVGKYEGKYRFVMIPELYTSLSQEKVIKEAALRSGVSKGIMQACWDAAGEVIKAWATEGHSVALPGLGTMRFGIRAKSVAKVEEVKAGLVTSRRIIFTPAVDLKDELAGTAIQITCYDRDGKEVKRVTSTDPGTVEDDDQPTNPSNGGGNQPSTGGGNTGGNGGDEDESYGD
;
A
#
# COMPACT_ATOMS: atom_id res chain seq x y z
N MET A 1 -0.41 -17.23 -10.38
CA MET A 1 -1.54 -17.23 -9.41
C MET A 1 -2.42 -16.03 -9.78
N SER A 2 -3.74 -16.07 -9.56
CA SER A 2 -4.61 -14.92 -9.84
C SER A 2 -5.46 -14.54 -8.62
N LEU A 3 -5.67 -13.23 -8.44
CA LEU A 3 -6.60 -12.71 -7.44
C LEU A 3 -8.02 -12.78 -8.00
N LYS A 4 -8.92 -13.42 -7.25
CA LYS A 4 -10.33 -13.49 -7.63
C LYS A 4 -11.06 -12.26 -7.13
N VAL A 5 -11.88 -11.69 -8.00
CA VAL A 5 -12.70 -10.50 -7.72
C VAL A 5 -14.09 -10.78 -8.23
N LYS A 6 -15.11 -10.35 -7.47
CA LYS A 6 -16.49 -10.34 -7.93
C LYS A 6 -16.95 -8.91 -8.17
N ALA A 7 -17.64 -8.68 -9.27
CA ALA A 7 -18.34 -7.42 -9.53
C ALA A 7 -19.83 -7.66 -9.32
N LYS A 8 -20.45 -7.01 -8.32
CA LYS A 8 -21.89 -7.15 -8.07
C LYS A 8 -22.60 -5.83 -8.32
N GLU A 9 -23.74 -5.87 -9.01
CA GLU A 9 -24.59 -4.69 -9.13
C GLU A 9 -25.22 -4.33 -7.76
N GLN A 10 -24.95 -3.11 -7.30
CA GLN A 10 -25.39 -2.61 -6.00
C GLN A 10 -25.88 -1.16 -6.11
N LEU A 11 -26.88 -0.80 -5.31
CA LEU A 11 -27.36 0.57 -5.18
C LEU A 11 -26.34 1.40 -4.37
N ILE A 12 -25.82 2.46 -4.98
CA ILE A 12 -24.93 3.39 -4.30
C ILE A 12 -25.75 4.32 -3.41
N LYS A 13 -25.46 4.33 -2.11
CA LYS A 13 -26.20 5.08 -1.10
C LYS A 13 -25.63 6.47 -0.79
N VAL A 14 -24.41 6.78 -1.26
CA VAL A 14 -23.71 8.01 -0.90
C VAL A 14 -22.88 8.53 -2.05
N GLY A 15 -22.70 9.85 -2.10
CA GLY A 15 -21.80 10.53 -3.03
C GLY A 15 -22.42 10.83 -4.39
N LYS A 16 -21.57 11.16 -5.38
CA LYS A 16 -21.97 11.64 -6.72
C LYS A 16 -22.94 10.73 -7.48
N TYR A 17 -23.00 9.44 -7.12
CA TYR A 17 -23.81 8.43 -7.79
C TYR A 17 -24.92 7.86 -6.90
N GLU A 18 -25.29 8.57 -5.83
CA GLU A 18 -26.39 8.22 -4.96
C GLU A 18 -27.69 7.93 -5.75
N GLY A 19 -28.37 6.85 -5.37
CA GLY A 19 -29.60 6.40 -6.02
C GLY A 19 -29.41 5.62 -7.32
N LYS A 20 -28.17 5.44 -7.81
CA LYS A 20 -27.87 4.69 -9.04
C LYS A 20 -27.30 3.31 -8.73
N TYR A 21 -27.70 2.32 -9.52
CA TYR A 21 -27.11 0.99 -9.49
C TYR A 21 -25.80 0.95 -10.26
N ARG A 22 -24.78 0.32 -9.68
CA ARG A 22 -23.44 0.19 -10.26
C ARG A 22 -22.82 -1.15 -9.90
N PHE A 23 -21.96 -1.67 -10.79
CA PHE A 23 -21.12 -2.81 -10.46
C PHE A 23 -19.99 -2.36 -9.53
N VAL A 24 -19.95 -2.93 -8.33
CA VAL A 24 -18.88 -2.72 -7.35
C VAL A 24 -18.01 -3.95 -7.32
N MET A 25 -16.71 -3.76 -7.53
CA MET A 25 -15.71 -4.82 -7.42
C MET A 25 -15.36 -5.08 -5.96
N ILE A 26 -15.36 -6.35 -5.57
CA ILE A 26 -15.04 -6.80 -4.22
C ILE A 26 -14.09 -7.99 -4.36
N PRO A 27 -12.95 -8.03 -3.63
CA PRO A 27 -12.08 -9.19 -3.66
C PRO A 27 -12.82 -10.42 -3.11
N GLU A 28 -12.66 -11.56 -3.79
CA GLU A 28 -13.05 -12.85 -3.27
C GLU A 28 -11.93 -13.38 -2.39
N LEU A 29 -11.99 -12.98 -1.12
CA LEU A 29 -11.04 -13.44 -0.12
C LEU A 29 -11.26 -14.93 0.16
N TYR A 30 -10.16 -15.70 0.15
CA TYR A 30 -10.16 -17.04 0.70
C TYR A 30 -10.38 -16.99 2.22
N THR A 31 -10.71 -18.15 2.81
CA THR A 31 -10.81 -18.26 4.26
C THR A 31 -9.52 -17.86 4.95
N SER A 32 -9.62 -17.33 6.16
CA SER A 32 -8.47 -17.00 6.99
C SER A 32 -7.62 -18.25 7.24
N LEU A 33 -6.31 -18.15 7.00
CA LEU A 33 -5.38 -19.21 7.38
C LEU A 33 -5.07 -19.10 8.88
N SER A 34 -5.00 -20.24 9.57
CA SER A 34 -4.59 -20.28 10.98
C SER A 34 -3.09 -20.03 11.12
N GLN A 35 -2.68 -19.48 12.26
CA GLN A 35 -1.26 -19.32 12.61
C GLN A 35 -0.50 -20.65 12.48
N GLU A 36 -1.11 -21.75 12.92
CA GLU A 36 -0.49 -23.08 12.83
C GLU A 36 -0.13 -23.47 11.40
N LYS A 37 -0.98 -23.14 10.41
CA LYS A 37 -0.70 -23.45 9.01
C LYS A 37 0.48 -22.62 8.49
N VAL A 38 0.52 -21.33 8.84
CA VAL A 38 1.66 -20.46 8.48
C VAL A 38 2.95 -21.00 9.06
N ILE A 39 2.96 -21.39 10.34
CA ILE A 39 4.13 -21.94 11.03
C ILE A 39 4.57 -23.26 10.41
N LYS A 40 3.62 -24.14 10.05
CA LYS A 40 3.93 -25.41 9.38
C LYS A 40 4.58 -25.19 8.01
N GLU A 41 4.03 -24.28 7.20
CA GLU A 41 4.59 -23.93 5.89
C GLU A 41 5.96 -23.26 6.01
N ALA A 42 6.12 -22.35 6.97
CA ALA A 42 7.40 -21.68 7.24
C ALA A 42 8.47 -22.70 7.67
N ALA A 43 8.13 -23.59 8.61
CA ALA A 43 9.02 -24.66 9.07
C ALA A 43 9.45 -25.59 7.94
N LEU A 44 8.50 -25.97 7.05
CA LEU A 44 8.80 -26.77 5.87
C LEU A 44 9.76 -26.06 4.90
N ARG A 45 9.54 -24.77 4.65
CA ARG A 45 10.37 -23.96 3.74
C ARG A 45 11.76 -23.66 4.30
N SER A 46 11.89 -23.47 5.61
CA SER A 46 13.16 -23.16 6.26
C SER A 46 13.94 -24.39 6.72
N GLY A 47 13.34 -25.58 6.65
CA GLY A 47 13.95 -26.83 7.11
C GLY A 47 14.11 -26.94 8.63
N VAL A 48 13.48 -26.04 9.41
CA VAL A 48 13.55 -26.07 10.88
C VAL A 48 12.37 -26.84 11.46
N SER A 49 12.51 -27.33 12.69
CA SER A 49 11.39 -28.02 13.35
C SER A 49 10.23 -27.06 13.62
N LYS A 50 9.00 -27.57 13.54
CA LYS A 50 7.78 -26.78 13.83
C LYS A 50 7.83 -26.15 15.22
N GLY A 51 8.39 -26.85 16.21
CA GLY A 51 8.52 -26.35 17.59
C GLY A 51 9.45 -25.13 17.69
N ILE A 52 10.60 -25.17 16.99
CA ILE A 52 11.52 -24.02 16.94
C ILE A 52 10.86 -22.86 16.19
N MET A 53 10.20 -23.13 15.05
CA MET A 53 9.50 -22.09 14.29
C MET A 53 8.40 -21.41 15.12
N GLN A 54 7.63 -22.18 15.88
CA GLN A 54 6.63 -21.65 16.80
C GLN A 54 7.26 -20.72 17.84
N ALA A 55 8.34 -21.15 18.50
CA ALA A 55 9.02 -20.34 19.50
C ALA A 55 9.58 -19.02 18.91
N CYS A 56 10.19 -19.07 17.72
CA CYS A 56 10.68 -17.88 17.03
C CYS A 56 9.54 -16.95 16.61
N TRP A 57 8.43 -17.51 16.11
CA TRP A 57 7.25 -16.74 15.71
C TRP A 57 6.63 -15.99 16.90
N ASP A 58 6.45 -16.69 18.02
CA ASP A 58 5.87 -16.10 19.22
C ASP A 58 6.79 -15.03 19.81
N ALA A 59 8.10 -15.28 19.86
CA ALA A 59 9.09 -14.30 20.30
C ALA A 59 9.09 -13.04 19.42
N ALA A 60 9.08 -13.20 18.09
CA ALA A 60 8.97 -12.08 17.16
C ALA A 60 7.67 -11.29 17.38
N GLY A 61 6.55 -11.97 17.63
CA GLY A 61 5.28 -11.33 17.94
C GLY A 61 5.31 -10.46 19.19
N GLU A 62 5.96 -10.93 20.27
CA GLU A 62 6.12 -10.14 21.50
C GLU A 62 7.02 -8.91 21.28
N VAL A 63 8.11 -9.07 20.53
CA VAL A 63 9.00 -7.95 20.19
C VAL A 63 8.28 -6.89 19.36
N ILE A 64 7.53 -7.29 18.33
CA ILE A 64 6.73 -6.38 17.49
C ILE A 64 5.70 -5.64 18.35
N LYS A 65 5.04 -6.34 19.28
CA LYS A 65 4.04 -5.74 20.18
C LYS A 65 4.67 -4.68 21.09
N ALA A 66 5.81 -4.98 21.71
CA ALA A 66 6.53 -4.04 22.57
C ALA A 66 6.93 -2.77 21.80
N TRP A 67 7.60 -2.92 20.67
CA TRP A 67 8.07 -1.79 19.87
C TRP A 67 6.93 -0.97 19.27
N ALA A 68 5.83 -1.61 18.87
CA ALA A 68 4.64 -0.90 18.42
C ALA A 68 4.03 -0.04 19.55
N THR A 69 4.09 -0.49 20.81
CA THR A 69 3.62 0.31 21.97
C THR A 69 4.57 1.42 22.38
N GLU A 70 5.87 1.26 22.11
CA GLU A 70 6.91 2.28 22.34
C GLU A 70 6.92 3.39 21.27
N GLY A 71 6.14 3.21 20.20
CA GLY A 71 6.02 4.18 19.11
C GLY A 71 7.08 4.02 18.02
N HIS A 72 7.87 2.95 18.05
CA HIS A 72 8.83 2.64 17.00
C HIS A 72 8.13 2.22 15.70
N SER A 73 8.81 2.49 14.59
CA SER A 73 8.46 1.93 13.29
C SER A 73 9.19 0.59 13.14
N VAL A 74 8.42 -0.49 13.03
CA VAL A 74 8.94 -1.86 12.96
C VAL A 74 8.91 -2.34 11.50
N ALA A 75 10.05 -2.77 10.98
CA ALA A 75 10.12 -3.41 9.68
C ALA A 75 9.63 -4.87 9.77
N LEU A 76 8.68 -5.23 8.91
CA LEU A 76 8.17 -6.58 8.73
C LEU A 76 8.73 -7.11 7.41
N PRO A 77 9.68 -8.06 7.44
CA PRO A 77 10.34 -8.58 6.24
C PRO A 77 9.34 -9.08 5.20
N GLY A 78 9.52 -8.68 3.95
CA GLY A 78 8.66 -9.06 2.81
C GLY A 78 7.25 -8.47 2.84
N LEU A 79 6.92 -7.64 3.83
CA LEU A 79 5.62 -7.00 3.95
C LEU A 79 5.74 -5.48 3.85
N GLY A 80 6.56 -4.86 4.69
CA GLY A 80 6.62 -3.40 4.78
C GLY A 80 7.00 -2.90 6.17
N THR A 81 6.54 -1.70 6.50
CA THR A 81 6.77 -1.10 7.82
C THR A 81 5.46 -0.88 8.56
N MET A 82 5.50 -1.13 9.86
CA MET A 82 4.38 -0.96 10.77
C MET A 82 4.72 0.13 11.79
N ARG A 83 3.82 1.09 12.00
CA ARG A 83 4.03 2.14 13.01
C ARG A 83 2.77 2.44 13.81
N PHE A 84 2.97 2.94 15.02
CA PHE A 84 1.91 3.50 15.84
C PHE A 84 1.37 4.81 15.24
N GLY A 85 0.06 4.99 15.31
CA GLY A 85 -0.62 6.21 14.91
C GLY A 85 -1.79 6.52 15.83
N ILE A 86 -2.08 7.81 15.98
CA ILE A 86 -3.26 8.28 16.71
C ILE A 86 -4.18 9.06 15.78
N ARG A 87 -5.47 9.07 16.11
CA ARG A 87 -6.43 10.05 15.63
C ARG A 87 -6.86 10.87 16.84
N ALA A 88 -6.79 12.19 16.74
CA ALA A 88 -7.17 13.10 17.81
C ALA A 88 -7.96 14.30 17.27
N LYS A 89 -8.77 14.92 18.12
CA LYS A 89 -9.43 16.20 17.83
C LYS A 89 -8.43 17.34 18.01
N SER A 90 -8.50 18.35 17.14
CA SER A 90 -7.73 19.59 17.29
C SER A 90 -8.43 20.56 18.24
N VAL A 91 -7.63 21.33 18.99
CA VAL A 91 -8.08 22.41 19.86
C VAL A 91 -7.28 23.67 19.53
N ALA A 92 -7.87 24.85 19.76
CA ALA A 92 -7.22 26.12 19.41
C ALA A 92 -6.22 26.60 20.46
N LYS A 93 -6.41 26.19 21.72
CA LYS A 93 -5.64 26.66 22.88
C LYS A 93 -4.81 25.53 23.47
N VAL A 94 -3.62 25.87 23.99
CA VAL A 94 -2.68 24.88 24.56
C VAL A 94 -3.24 24.26 25.83
N GLU A 95 -4.01 25.00 26.61
CA GLU A 95 -4.61 24.54 27.87
C GLU A 95 -5.69 23.47 27.65
N GLU A 96 -6.24 23.39 26.44
CA GLU A 96 -7.25 22.40 26.06
C GLU A 96 -6.61 21.09 25.56
N VAL A 97 -5.29 21.05 25.40
CA VAL A 97 -4.55 19.84 24.98
C VAL A 97 -4.58 18.83 26.12
N LYS A 98 -5.32 17.74 25.91
CA LYS A 98 -5.49 16.66 26.88
C LYS A 98 -5.56 15.30 26.20
N ALA A 99 -5.20 14.25 26.94
CA ALA A 99 -5.24 12.87 26.46
C ALA A 99 -6.62 12.46 25.92
N GLY A 100 -7.70 13.01 26.47
CA GLY A 100 -9.07 12.77 26.01
C GLY A 100 -9.38 13.28 24.60
N LEU A 101 -8.48 14.04 23.95
CA LEU A 101 -8.60 14.41 22.55
C LEU A 101 -8.33 13.23 21.61
N VAL A 102 -7.59 12.20 22.07
CA VAL A 102 -7.29 11.01 21.29
C VAL A 102 -8.55 10.17 21.13
N THR A 103 -9.06 10.08 19.90
CA THR A 103 -10.26 9.30 19.56
C THR A 103 -9.94 7.85 19.22
N SER A 104 -8.74 7.57 18.71
CA SER A 104 -8.31 6.19 18.46
C SER A 104 -6.79 6.07 18.40
N ARG A 105 -6.30 4.91 18.85
CA ARG A 105 -4.93 4.43 18.66
C ARG A 105 -4.98 3.32 17.62
N ARG A 106 -4.10 3.37 16.62
CA ARG A 106 -4.13 2.46 15.48
C ARG A 106 -2.73 2.12 15.03
N ILE A 107 -2.63 1.00 14.33
CA ILE A 107 -1.45 0.64 13.58
C ILE A 107 -1.62 1.15 12.14
N ILE A 108 -0.58 1.77 11.62
CA ILE A 108 -0.47 2.18 10.23
C ILE A 108 0.57 1.27 9.59
N PHE A 109 0.18 0.58 8.53
CA PHE A 109 1.04 -0.31 7.77
C PHE A 109 1.33 0.30 6.40
N THR A 110 2.60 0.38 6.05
CA THR A 110 3.08 0.87 4.76
C THR A 110 3.71 -0.30 4.02
N PRO A 111 3.07 -0.84 2.97
CA PRO A 111 3.63 -1.92 2.18
C PRO A 111 4.99 -1.55 1.59
N ALA A 112 5.92 -2.51 1.54
CA ALA A 112 7.18 -2.35 0.82
C ALA A 112 6.95 -2.26 -0.70
N VAL A 113 7.89 -1.64 -1.41
CA VAL A 113 7.77 -1.38 -2.86
C VAL A 113 7.66 -2.68 -3.66
N ASP A 114 8.50 -3.67 -3.32
CA ASP A 114 8.45 -5.01 -3.92
C ASP A 114 7.09 -5.70 -3.77
N LEU A 115 6.47 -5.60 -2.58
CA LEU A 115 5.13 -6.13 -2.36
C LEU A 115 4.08 -5.37 -3.19
N LYS A 116 4.19 -4.06 -3.34
CA LYS A 116 3.28 -3.28 -4.20
C LYS A 116 3.40 -3.70 -5.65
N ASP A 117 4.62 -3.88 -6.14
CA ASP A 117 4.91 -4.29 -7.51
C ASP A 117 4.37 -5.72 -7.78
N GLU A 118 4.56 -6.64 -6.84
CA GLU A 118 4.01 -8.00 -6.93
C GLU A 118 2.47 -8.00 -6.94
N LEU A 119 1.84 -7.16 -6.11
CA LEU A 119 0.38 -7.01 -6.08
C LEU A 119 -0.16 -6.42 -7.38
N ALA A 120 0.51 -5.41 -7.94
CA ALA A 120 0.12 -4.81 -9.21
C ALA A 120 0.25 -5.80 -10.38
N GLY A 121 1.37 -6.53 -10.45
CA GLY A 121 1.61 -7.52 -11.50
C GLY A 121 0.80 -8.81 -11.38
N THR A 122 0.10 -9.04 -10.27
CA THR A 122 -0.71 -10.25 -10.08
C THR A 122 -1.99 -10.19 -10.90
N ALA A 123 -2.15 -11.13 -11.84
CA ALA A 123 -3.35 -11.23 -12.67
C ALA A 123 -4.65 -11.28 -11.85
N ILE A 124 -5.67 -10.55 -12.30
CA ILE A 124 -6.99 -10.50 -11.66
C ILE A 124 -8.01 -11.26 -12.52
N GLN A 125 -8.80 -12.12 -11.89
CA GLN A 125 -9.95 -12.77 -12.50
C GLN A 125 -11.24 -12.19 -11.91
N ILE A 126 -12.03 -11.52 -12.75
CA ILE A 126 -13.25 -10.84 -12.36
C ILE A 126 -14.46 -11.67 -12.81
N THR A 127 -15.35 -11.98 -11.88
CA THR A 127 -16.66 -12.57 -12.18
C THR A 127 -17.75 -11.55 -11.87
N CYS A 128 -18.52 -11.17 -12.89
CA CYS A 128 -19.61 -10.20 -12.76
C CYS A 128 -20.94 -10.92 -12.50
N TYR A 129 -21.69 -10.42 -11.54
CA TYR A 129 -23.00 -10.91 -11.13
C TYR A 129 -24.04 -9.80 -11.25
N ASP A 130 -25.19 -10.12 -11.83
CA ASP A 130 -26.36 -9.24 -11.83
C ASP A 130 -27.03 -9.16 -10.44
N ARG A 131 -28.17 -8.45 -10.37
CA ARG A 131 -28.94 -8.25 -9.12
C ARG A 131 -29.45 -9.56 -8.54
N ASP A 132 -29.80 -10.49 -9.41
CA ASP A 132 -30.35 -11.80 -9.05
C ASP A 132 -29.23 -12.78 -8.64
N GLY A 133 -27.97 -12.36 -8.72
CA GLY A 133 -26.80 -13.15 -8.36
C GLY A 133 -26.39 -14.12 -9.46
N LYS A 134 -26.93 -13.98 -10.68
CA LYS A 134 -26.53 -14.79 -11.82
C LYS A 134 -25.26 -14.22 -12.43
N GLU A 135 -24.35 -15.12 -12.78
CA GLU A 135 -23.13 -14.76 -13.48
C GLU A 135 -23.46 -14.24 -14.88
N VAL A 136 -23.00 -13.02 -15.19
CA VAL A 136 -23.27 -12.35 -16.47
C VAL A 136 -22.02 -12.17 -17.33
N LYS A 137 -20.83 -12.16 -16.73
CA LYS A 137 -19.58 -11.96 -17.45
C LYS A 137 -18.38 -12.46 -16.64
N ARG A 138 -17.36 -13.01 -17.30
CA ARG A 138 -16.02 -13.17 -16.74
C ARG A 138 -15.01 -12.33 -17.51
N VAL A 139 -14.08 -11.72 -16.79
CA VAL A 139 -12.95 -10.98 -17.35
C VAL A 139 -11.69 -11.52 -16.70
N THR A 140 -10.74 -11.97 -17.51
CA THR A 140 -9.41 -12.36 -17.03
C THR A 140 -8.43 -11.29 -17.48
N SER A 141 -7.76 -10.64 -16.54
CA SER A 141 -6.67 -9.72 -16.88
C SER A 141 -5.43 -10.55 -17.23
N THR A 142 -4.97 -10.46 -18.47
CA THR A 142 -3.58 -10.76 -18.85
C THR A 142 -2.70 -9.51 -18.86
N ASP A 143 -3.30 -8.35 -18.59
CA ASP A 143 -2.66 -7.05 -18.54
C ASP A 143 -2.06 -6.84 -17.14
N PRO A 144 -0.78 -6.47 -17.01
CA PRO A 144 -0.07 -6.28 -15.72
C PRO A 144 -0.61 -5.16 -14.82
N GLY A 145 -1.80 -4.63 -15.11
CA GLY A 145 -2.48 -3.69 -14.23
C GLY A 145 -1.67 -2.42 -14.06
N THR A 146 -1.65 -1.56 -15.08
CA THR A 146 -1.34 -0.15 -14.85
C THR A 146 -2.40 0.41 -13.90
N VAL A 147 -2.14 0.33 -12.59
CA VAL A 147 -2.82 1.15 -11.61
C VAL A 147 -2.40 2.58 -11.93
N GLU A 148 -3.27 3.32 -12.63
CA GLU A 148 -3.10 4.75 -12.72
C GLU A 148 -3.12 5.28 -11.29
N ASP A 149 -1.97 5.79 -10.85
CA ASP A 149 -1.77 6.42 -9.55
C ASP A 149 -2.51 7.76 -9.61
N ASP A 150 -3.84 7.72 -9.49
CA ASP A 150 -4.74 8.88 -9.56
C ASP A 150 -4.64 9.80 -8.31
N ASP A 151 -3.55 9.67 -7.55
CA ASP A 151 -3.20 10.48 -6.38
C ASP A 151 -2.09 11.52 -6.69
N GLN A 152 -1.98 11.98 -7.95
CA GLN A 152 -1.34 13.27 -8.23
C GLN A 152 -2.38 14.40 -8.15
N PRO A 153 -2.17 15.44 -7.33
CA PRO A 153 -3.00 16.63 -7.40
C PRO A 153 -2.77 17.26 -8.78
N THR A 154 -3.80 17.21 -9.62
CA THR A 154 -3.84 17.86 -10.92
C THR A 154 -3.72 19.37 -10.73
N ASN A 155 -2.49 19.88 -10.90
CA ASN A 155 -2.25 21.30 -11.06
C ASN A 155 -2.59 21.66 -12.52
N PRO A 156 -3.56 22.55 -12.80
CA PRO A 156 -3.93 22.85 -14.18
C PRO A 156 -2.90 23.81 -14.77
N SER A 157 -1.82 23.30 -15.35
CA SER A 157 -1.00 24.10 -16.26
C SER A 157 -1.38 23.81 -17.70
N ASN A 158 -2.01 24.83 -18.25
CA ASN A 158 -2.48 25.03 -19.61
C ASN A 158 -1.50 24.49 -20.67
N GLY A 159 -2.05 23.79 -21.67
CA GLY A 159 -1.30 23.24 -22.79
C GLY A 159 -0.85 24.29 -23.80
N GLY A 160 0.14 23.91 -24.61
CA GLY A 160 0.38 24.55 -25.90
C GLY A 160 1.82 24.43 -26.43
N GLY A 161 2.00 23.58 -27.46
CA GLY A 161 2.88 23.91 -28.58
C GLY A 161 4.21 23.16 -28.69
N ASN A 162 4.22 22.14 -29.56
CA ASN A 162 5.39 21.43 -30.06
C ASN A 162 5.87 22.10 -31.38
N GLN A 163 7.12 22.59 -31.47
CA GLN A 163 7.95 22.68 -32.72
C GLN A 163 9.39 23.19 -32.43
N PRO A 164 10.38 23.03 -33.35
CA PRO A 164 11.65 22.37 -33.04
C PRO A 164 12.91 23.24 -33.25
N SER A 165 14.03 22.70 -32.76
CA SER A 165 15.44 22.90 -33.17
C SER A 165 15.79 24.06 -34.12
N THR A 166 16.63 24.99 -33.63
CA THR A 166 17.62 25.73 -34.44
C THR A 166 18.80 26.08 -33.53
N GLY A 167 20.02 25.73 -33.98
CA GLY A 167 21.23 25.75 -33.16
C GLY A 167 22.09 27.01 -33.26
N GLY A 168 23.28 26.89 -32.66
CA GLY A 168 24.45 27.72 -32.93
C GLY A 168 24.95 28.55 -31.73
N GLY A 169 26.23 28.39 -31.38
CA GLY A 169 27.00 29.48 -30.77
C GLY A 169 27.82 29.17 -29.52
N ASN A 170 29.04 28.68 -29.73
CA ASN A 170 30.18 28.58 -28.82
C ASN A 170 30.51 29.86 -28.02
N THR A 171 30.88 29.75 -26.74
CA THR A 171 32.08 30.43 -26.18
C THR A 171 32.53 29.83 -24.84
N GLY A 172 33.71 29.19 -24.86
CA GLY A 172 34.83 29.27 -23.90
C GLY A 172 34.52 29.14 -22.39
N GLY A 173 35.01 28.14 -21.66
CA GLY A 173 36.40 27.71 -21.62
C GLY A 173 37.16 28.49 -20.54
N ASN A 174 37.17 27.98 -19.30
CA ASN A 174 38.35 28.07 -18.42
C ASN A 174 38.28 26.93 -17.39
N GLY A 175 39.31 26.10 -17.37
CA GLY A 175 39.51 25.02 -16.41
C GLY A 175 40.53 25.40 -15.33
N GLY A 176 40.69 24.48 -14.37
CA GLY A 176 41.75 24.40 -13.37
C GLY A 176 41.57 25.34 -12.17
N ASP A 177 41.84 24.97 -10.93
CA ASP A 177 42.41 23.76 -10.33
C ASP A 177 42.04 23.76 -8.84
N GLU A 178 42.04 22.55 -8.26
CA GLU A 178 42.51 22.18 -6.92
C GLU A 178 42.54 23.24 -5.80
N ASP A 179 41.83 23.00 -4.69
CA ASP A 179 42.51 23.04 -3.39
C ASP A 179 41.81 22.16 -2.34
N GLU A 180 42.66 21.59 -1.49
CA GLU A 180 42.44 20.53 -0.53
C GLU A 180 41.77 21.00 0.78
N SER A 181 41.14 20.03 1.45
CA SER A 181 41.27 19.76 2.90
C SER A 181 41.47 20.91 3.91
N TYR A 182 40.46 21.13 4.76
CA TYR A 182 40.56 21.25 6.23
C TYR A 182 39.16 20.87 6.79
N GLY A 183 38.92 20.01 7.78
CA GLY A 183 39.75 19.50 8.86
C GLY A 183 39.38 20.15 10.19
N ASP A 184 38.25 19.76 10.81
CA ASP A 184 38.06 19.31 12.22
C ASP A 184 36.58 18.91 12.43
#